data_AF-A0A0C1TRC2-F1
#
_entry.id   AF-A0A0C1TRC2-F1
#
_cell.length_a   1.000
_cell.length_b   1.000
_cell.length_c   1.000
_cell.angle_alpha   90.00
_cell.angle_beta   90.00
_cell.angle_gamma   90.00
#
_symmetry.space_group_name_H-M   'P 1'
#
loop_
_entity.id
_entity.type
_entity.pdbx_description
1 polymer ?
#
loop_
_entity_poly.entity_id
_entity_poly.type
_entity_poly.pdbx_seq_one_letter_code
_entity_poly.pdbx_strand_id
1 'polypeptide(L)'
;MKHKTAWLTLAAAVLAFCAAAPVFAEKAGIGWQETIAAKSGKAKTMAELAKMYDSSSCIECHQEVHDEWEQSIHARSIFGTGRTAATFMTAVVNGLMEWDYSGVKSPSDVKVEHLMGCAKCHLPQLADAEDSVAKEIIATIGNWQDALKKKDAAKATAEADKLKSLNINCLVCHNRNAITHKWTDGYPRAGVVYGSKDGEHPSAAFPAMKVSPIMSESIQCGQCHGLGPNMELDNPTQCCTSYASYLWAYRAEGGRESCQECHMKKSKLGHNMQSYRDPGMAKAAVEFKAEAYGYHWRDGALVTPKAVVKVEMTNHAGHSIPDG
;
A
#
# COMPACT_ATOMS: atom_id res chain seq x y z
N MET A 1 66.06 -55.65 38.77
CA MET A 1 66.67 -54.31 38.97
C MET A 1 65.72 -53.27 38.41
N LYS A 2 65.27 -52.33 39.28
CA LYS A 2 64.87 -50.93 39.02
C LYS A 2 63.87 -50.65 37.87
N HIS A 3 62.79 -49.90 37.98
CA HIS A 3 62.05 -49.14 39.00
C HIS A 3 60.74 -48.73 38.27
N LYS A 4 59.57 -48.76 38.94
CA LYS A 4 58.64 -47.62 39.22
C LYS A 4 58.30 -46.75 37.98
N THR A 5 57.06 -46.41 37.60
CA THR A 5 55.88 -45.90 38.35
C THR A 5 54.79 -45.66 37.27
N ALA A 6 53.55 -46.15 37.35
CA ALA A 6 52.41 -45.71 38.18
C ALA A 6 51.57 -44.57 37.54
N TRP A 7 50.23 -44.73 37.60
CA TRP A 7 49.14 -43.73 37.55
C TRP A 7 48.56 -43.32 36.19
N LEU A 8 47.28 -42.98 36.04
CA LEU A 8 45.99 -43.27 36.70
C LEU A 8 44.95 -42.54 35.82
N THR A 9 43.80 -43.17 35.56
CA THR A 9 42.44 -42.59 35.49
C THR A 9 42.01 -41.43 34.54
N LEU A 10 40.76 -41.65 34.08
CA LEU A 10 39.62 -40.72 33.95
C LEU A 10 39.38 -39.93 32.65
N ALA A 11 38.37 -40.42 31.92
CA ALA A 11 37.17 -39.74 31.42
C ALA A 11 37.15 -38.21 31.29
N ALA A 12 36.77 -37.73 30.09
CA ALA A 12 35.71 -36.73 29.93
C ALA A 12 35.25 -36.67 28.46
N ALA A 13 33.97 -36.97 28.24
CA ALA A 13 33.26 -36.62 27.03
C ALA A 13 33.16 -35.09 26.92
N VAL A 14 33.55 -34.54 25.79
CA VAL A 14 33.12 -33.20 25.36
C VAL A 14 32.37 -33.37 24.05
N LEU A 15 31.09 -33.71 24.19
CA LEU A 15 30.07 -33.37 23.20
C LEU A 15 30.05 -31.85 23.12
N ALA A 16 30.74 -31.29 22.14
CA ALA A 16 30.56 -29.90 21.75
C ALA A 16 29.14 -29.76 21.19
N PHE A 17 28.20 -29.42 22.07
CA PHE A 17 26.93 -28.81 21.72
C PHE A 17 27.26 -27.46 21.05
N CYS A 18 27.58 -27.49 19.76
CA CYS A 18 27.37 -26.34 18.90
C CYS A 18 25.86 -26.20 18.78
N ALA A 19 25.25 -25.55 19.79
CA ALA A 19 23.98 -24.89 19.62
C ALA A 19 24.18 -23.89 18.48
N ALA A 20 23.85 -24.32 17.27
CA ALA A 20 23.54 -23.43 16.18
C ALA A 20 22.29 -22.68 16.60
N ALA A 21 22.47 -21.66 17.45
CA ALA A 21 21.49 -20.59 17.54
C ALA A 21 21.33 -20.10 16.10
N PRO A 22 20.11 -20.12 15.53
CA PRO A 22 19.89 -19.50 14.25
C PRO A 22 20.27 -18.03 14.43
N VAL A 23 21.43 -17.66 13.92
CA VAL A 23 21.79 -16.27 13.70
C VAL A 23 20.82 -15.81 12.63
N PHE A 24 19.64 -15.37 13.03
CA PHE A 24 18.78 -14.58 12.17
C PHE A 24 19.68 -13.45 11.69
N ALA A 25 20.00 -13.45 10.39
CA ALA A 25 20.85 -12.43 9.81
C ALA A 25 20.24 -11.07 10.17
N GLU A 26 20.94 -10.30 11.00
CA GLU A 26 20.50 -8.96 11.36
C GLU A 26 20.34 -8.16 10.07
N LYS A 27 19.20 -7.46 9.95
CA LYS A 27 18.92 -6.63 8.78
C LYS A 27 20.00 -5.56 8.64
N ALA A 28 20.51 -5.38 7.41
CA ALA A 28 21.47 -4.34 7.11
C ALA A 28 20.95 -2.91 7.41
N GLY A 29 21.84 -2.09 7.95
CA GLY A 29 21.55 -0.72 8.40
C GLY A 29 21.25 -0.62 9.90
N ILE A 30 21.32 0.59 10.43
CA ILE A 30 21.11 0.88 11.85
C ILE A 30 19.78 1.61 12.08
N GLY A 31 19.16 1.39 13.24
CA GLY A 31 17.95 2.12 13.66
C GLY A 31 16.62 1.52 13.21
N TRP A 32 16.61 0.39 12.50
CA TRP A 32 15.36 -0.32 12.16
C TRP A 32 14.64 -0.87 13.40
N GLN A 33 15.40 -1.10 14.49
CA GLN A 33 14.89 -1.51 15.80
C GLN A 33 14.01 -0.44 16.46
N GLU A 34 14.08 0.80 15.98
CA GLU A 34 13.29 1.93 16.47
C GLU A 34 11.93 2.06 15.76
N THR A 35 11.64 1.25 14.75
CA THR A 35 10.35 1.27 14.03
C THR A 35 9.19 0.80 14.93
N ILE A 36 7.95 1.18 14.58
CA ILE A 36 6.73 0.73 15.26
C ILE A 36 6.70 -0.80 15.39
N ALA A 37 6.90 -1.50 14.27
CA ALA A 37 6.90 -2.96 14.24
C ALA A 37 8.00 -3.60 15.11
N ALA A 38 9.20 -3.00 15.15
CA ALA A 38 10.28 -3.53 15.96
C ALA A 38 10.06 -3.33 17.47
N LYS A 39 9.41 -2.22 17.87
CA LYS A 39 9.12 -1.92 19.28
C LYS A 39 7.89 -2.68 19.80
N SER A 40 6.85 -2.79 18.98
CA SER A 40 5.57 -3.41 19.36
C SER A 40 5.52 -4.91 19.07
N GLY A 41 6.45 -5.43 18.28
CA GLY A 41 6.35 -6.77 17.68
C GLY A 41 5.39 -6.79 16.49
N LYS A 42 5.29 -7.95 15.84
CA LYS A 42 4.35 -8.15 14.74
C LYS A 42 2.92 -8.33 15.26
N ALA A 43 1.96 -7.71 14.58
CA ALA A 43 0.54 -7.91 14.89
C ALA A 43 0.10 -9.35 14.58
N LYS A 44 -0.73 -9.92 15.45
CA LYS A 44 -1.30 -11.27 15.30
C LYS A 44 -2.76 -11.26 14.88
N THR A 45 -3.44 -10.13 15.05
CA THR A 45 -4.82 -9.91 14.61
C THR A 45 -4.97 -8.60 13.83
N MET A 46 -6.06 -8.48 13.06
CA MET A 46 -6.45 -7.23 12.41
C MET A 46 -6.58 -6.07 13.41
N ALA A 47 -7.15 -6.33 14.59
CA ALA A 47 -7.33 -5.32 15.64
C ALA A 47 -5.99 -4.83 16.21
N GLU A 48 -5.03 -5.74 16.41
CA GLU A 48 -3.67 -5.36 16.82
C GLU A 48 -2.96 -4.54 15.74
N LEU A 49 -3.11 -4.92 14.46
CA LEU A 49 -2.52 -4.17 13.35
C LEU A 49 -3.13 -2.76 13.23
N ALA A 50 -4.46 -2.64 13.38
CA ALA A 50 -5.13 -1.35 13.41
C ALA A 50 -4.61 -0.49 14.57
N LYS A 51 -4.45 -1.09 15.77
CA LYS A 51 -3.95 -0.40 16.96
C LYS A 51 -2.49 0.06 16.82
N MET A 52 -1.62 -0.72 16.17
CA MET A 52 -0.22 -0.34 15.93
C MET A 52 -0.09 0.96 15.14
N TYR A 53 -1.08 1.25 14.29
CA TYR A 53 -1.13 2.42 13.43
C TYR A 53 -2.31 3.34 13.78
N ASP A 54 -2.81 3.30 15.01
CA ASP A 54 -3.95 4.14 15.40
C ASP A 54 -3.58 5.63 15.35
N SER A 55 -4.32 6.38 14.54
CA SER A 55 -4.19 7.82 14.38
C SER A 55 -5.38 8.59 14.97
N SER A 56 -6.21 7.95 15.80
CA SER A 56 -7.39 8.58 16.42
C SER A 56 -7.02 9.83 17.22
N SER A 57 -5.89 9.83 17.93
CA SER A 57 -5.41 11.00 18.68
C SER A 57 -5.04 12.20 17.80
N CYS A 58 -4.85 12.01 16.49
CA CYS A 58 -4.58 13.12 15.58
C CYS A 58 -5.84 13.97 15.34
N ILE A 59 -7.03 13.37 15.44
CA ILE A 59 -8.31 14.00 15.10
C ILE A 59 -8.58 15.20 16.02
N GLU A 60 -8.21 15.09 17.30
CA GLU A 60 -8.40 16.13 18.31
C GLU A 60 -7.76 17.49 17.93
N CYS A 61 -6.67 17.48 17.16
CA CYS A 61 -5.97 18.68 16.71
C CYS A 61 -6.00 18.89 15.18
N HIS A 62 -6.37 17.88 14.39
CA HIS A 62 -6.33 17.89 12.93
C HIS A 62 -7.67 17.48 12.30
N GLN A 63 -8.79 17.90 12.90
CA GLN A 63 -10.14 17.53 12.46
C GLN A 63 -10.39 17.84 10.98
N GLU A 64 -10.05 19.03 10.49
CA GLU A 64 -10.29 19.41 9.08
C GLU A 64 -9.56 18.47 8.11
N VAL A 65 -8.30 18.15 8.40
CA VAL A 65 -7.48 17.22 7.61
C VAL A 65 -8.04 15.80 7.68
N HIS A 66 -8.52 15.39 8.85
CA HIS A 66 -9.18 14.11 9.02
C HIS A 66 -10.46 14.02 8.18
N ASP A 67 -11.31 15.06 8.20
CA ASP A 67 -12.57 15.10 7.46
C ASP A 67 -12.36 15.08 5.95
N GLU A 68 -11.29 15.72 5.47
CA GLU A 68 -10.82 15.57 4.09
C GLU A 68 -10.39 14.13 3.79
N TRP A 69 -9.57 13.53 4.66
CA TRP A 69 -9.04 12.19 4.48
C TRP A 69 -10.14 11.11 4.49
N GLU A 70 -11.13 11.24 5.37
CA GLU A 70 -12.23 10.29 5.50
C GLU A 70 -13.05 10.15 4.20
N GLN A 71 -13.12 11.23 3.42
CA GLN A 71 -13.74 11.23 2.10
C GLN A 71 -12.89 10.50 1.05
N SER A 72 -11.59 10.35 1.29
CA SER A 72 -10.66 9.66 0.38
C SER A 72 -10.95 8.17 0.26
N ILE A 73 -10.56 7.58 -0.87
CA ILE A 73 -10.57 6.12 -1.03
C ILE A 73 -9.49 5.46 -0.17
N HIS A 74 -8.43 6.20 0.18
CA HIS A 74 -7.33 5.72 1.00
C HIS A 74 -7.77 5.40 2.45
N ALA A 75 -8.69 6.18 3.02
CA ALA A 75 -9.29 5.93 4.34
C ALA A 75 -10.10 4.63 4.42
N ARG A 76 -10.29 3.96 3.29
CA ARG A 76 -10.93 2.64 3.18
C ARG A 76 -10.13 1.73 2.25
N SER A 77 -8.81 1.88 2.19
CA SER A 77 -7.94 1.37 1.11
C SER A 77 -8.06 -0.12 0.77
N ILE A 78 -8.21 -1.01 1.77
CA ILE A 78 -8.37 -2.46 1.53
C ILE A 78 -9.79 -2.84 1.12
N PHE A 79 -10.79 -2.09 1.61
CA PHE A 79 -12.19 -2.29 1.24
C PHE A 79 -12.50 -1.66 -0.12
N GLY A 80 -11.96 -0.46 -0.37
CA GLY A 80 -12.27 0.41 -1.49
C GLY A 80 -13.76 0.74 -1.53
N THR A 81 -14.39 0.40 -2.65
CA THR A 81 -15.86 0.43 -2.83
C THR A 81 -16.49 -0.95 -2.67
N GLY A 82 -15.83 -1.86 -1.95
CA GLY A 82 -16.10 -3.31 -1.91
C GLY A 82 -15.41 -4.07 -3.06
N ARG A 83 -15.17 -3.40 -4.20
CA ARG A 83 -14.47 -4.01 -5.34
C ARG A 83 -13.04 -4.43 -4.99
N THR A 84 -12.30 -3.61 -4.25
CA THR A 84 -10.93 -3.93 -3.82
C THR A 84 -10.90 -5.19 -2.96
N ALA A 85 -11.74 -5.27 -1.93
CA ALA A 85 -11.85 -6.47 -1.10
C ALA A 85 -12.20 -7.72 -1.93
N ALA A 86 -13.14 -7.60 -2.88
CA ALA A 86 -13.47 -8.71 -3.78
C ALA A 86 -12.29 -9.11 -4.69
N THR A 87 -11.47 -8.15 -5.13
CA THR A 87 -10.27 -8.43 -5.93
C THR A 87 -9.19 -9.14 -5.11
N PHE A 88 -9.01 -8.82 -3.83
CA PHE A 88 -8.12 -9.59 -2.94
C PHE A 88 -8.53 -11.07 -2.89
N MET A 89 -9.83 -11.35 -2.70
CA MET A 89 -10.32 -12.73 -2.72
C MET A 89 -10.13 -13.38 -4.10
N THR A 90 -10.37 -12.65 -5.18
CA THR A 90 -10.18 -13.16 -6.55
C THR A 90 -8.71 -13.52 -6.81
N ALA A 91 -7.76 -12.70 -6.35
CA ALA A 91 -6.33 -12.98 -6.47
C ALA A 91 -5.91 -14.24 -5.71
N VAL A 92 -6.59 -14.55 -4.59
CA VAL A 92 -6.38 -15.80 -3.86
C VAL A 92 -6.97 -16.98 -4.62
N VAL A 93 -8.26 -16.93 -4.98
CA VAL A 93 -9.00 -18.07 -5.54
C VAL A 93 -8.60 -18.37 -6.98
N ASN A 94 -8.44 -17.35 -7.83
CA ASN A 94 -8.15 -17.50 -9.26
C ASN A 94 -6.66 -17.24 -9.58
N GLY A 95 -5.83 -17.03 -8.57
CA GLY A 95 -4.40 -16.79 -8.72
C GLY A 95 -3.62 -17.76 -7.87
N LEU A 96 -3.44 -17.41 -6.60
CA LEU A 96 -2.62 -18.19 -5.68
C LEU A 96 -3.03 -19.67 -5.61
N MET A 97 -4.32 -19.99 -5.59
CA MET A 97 -4.77 -21.39 -5.55
C MET A 97 -4.54 -22.17 -6.86
N GLU A 98 -4.35 -21.49 -7.99
CA GLU A 98 -4.09 -22.09 -9.31
C GLU A 98 -2.59 -22.20 -9.62
N TRP A 99 -1.74 -21.44 -8.94
CA TRP A 99 -0.30 -21.44 -9.18
C TRP A 99 0.40 -22.59 -8.44
N ASP A 100 1.02 -23.50 -9.19
CA ASP A 100 1.64 -24.72 -8.64
C ASP A 100 2.65 -24.46 -7.51
N TYR A 101 3.37 -23.35 -7.59
CA TYR A 101 4.45 -22.99 -6.66
C TYR A 101 4.05 -21.99 -5.57
N SER A 102 2.79 -21.57 -5.49
CA SER A 102 2.33 -20.68 -4.41
C SER A 102 2.25 -21.38 -3.05
N GLY A 103 2.07 -22.70 -3.04
CA GLY A 103 1.75 -23.46 -1.82
C GLY A 103 0.35 -23.20 -1.22
N VAL A 104 -0.47 -22.33 -1.83
CA VAL A 104 -1.83 -22.03 -1.38
C VAL A 104 -2.79 -23.03 -2.00
N LYS A 105 -3.51 -23.82 -1.18
CA LYS A 105 -4.53 -24.78 -1.66
C LYS A 105 -5.95 -24.37 -1.24
N SER A 106 -6.05 -23.48 -0.27
CA SER A 106 -7.28 -22.92 0.24
C SER A 106 -7.04 -21.48 0.74
N PRO A 107 -8.10 -20.66 0.89
CA PRO A 107 -7.96 -19.30 1.42
C PRO A 107 -7.29 -19.20 2.80
N SER A 108 -7.31 -20.28 3.60
CA SER A 108 -6.65 -20.34 4.91
C SER A 108 -5.13 -20.59 4.85
N ASP A 109 -4.58 -20.90 3.67
CA ASP A 109 -3.15 -21.14 3.48
C ASP A 109 -2.37 -19.86 3.13
N VAL A 110 -3.09 -18.74 2.94
CA VAL A 110 -2.47 -17.45 2.65
C VAL A 110 -1.57 -17.00 3.80
N LYS A 111 -0.58 -16.19 3.44
CA LYS A 111 0.43 -15.63 4.31
C LYS A 111 0.59 -14.16 3.96
N VAL A 112 1.32 -13.40 4.78
CA VAL A 112 1.61 -11.99 4.49
C VAL A 112 2.27 -11.86 3.11
N GLU A 113 3.29 -12.68 2.82
CA GLU A 113 4.01 -12.67 1.54
C GLU A 113 3.09 -12.83 0.32
N HIS A 114 2.11 -13.73 0.40
CA HIS A 114 1.13 -13.96 -0.66
C HIS A 114 0.25 -12.74 -0.95
N LEU A 115 -0.07 -11.95 0.08
CA LEU A 115 -0.94 -10.79 -0.06
C LEU A 115 -0.18 -9.50 -0.41
N MET A 116 1.15 -9.45 -0.24
CA MET A 116 1.94 -8.23 -0.46
C MET A 116 1.85 -7.69 -1.89
N GLY A 117 1.58 -8.55 -2.90
CA GLY A 117 1.34 -8.10 -4.27
C GLY A 117 0.22 -7.06 -4.39
N CYS A 118 -0.81 -7.16 -3.54
CA CYS A 118 -1.90 -6.19 -3.45
C CYS A 118 -1.74 -5.26 -2.23
N ALA A 119 -1.31 -5.81 -1.10
CA ALA A 119 -1.23 -5.09 0.17
C ALA A 119 -0.12 -4.05 0.20
N LYS A 120 0.95 -4.16 -0.62
CA LYS A 120 1.98 -3.11 -0.74
C LYS A 120 1.37 -1.72 -0.95
N CYS A 121 0.28 -1.63 -1.73
CA CYS A 121 -0.38 -0.37 -2.02
C CYS A 121 -1.73 -0.20 -1.29
N HIS A 122 -2.44 -1.27 -0.96
CA HIS A 122 -3.77 -1.18 -0.33
C HIS A 122 -3.76 -1.33 1.20
N LEU A 123 -2.70 -1.90 1.79
CA LEU A 123 -2.51 -2.07 3.22
C LEU A 123 -1.01 -2.26 3.53
N PRO A 124 -0.15 -1.26 3.27
CA PRO A 124 1.30 -1.42 3.35
C PRO A 124 1.77 -1.92 4.71
N GLN A 125 1.07 -1.56 5.78
CA GLN A 125 1.35 -2.01 7.14
C GLN A 125 1.17 -3.52 7.37
N LEU A 126 0.56 -4.27 6.44
CA LEU A 126 0.47 -5.73 6.55
C LEU A 126 1.86 -6.39 6.65
N ALA A 127 2.91 -5.77 6.13
CA ALA A 127 4.29 -6.26 6.27
C ALA A 127 4.76 -6.35 7.73
N ASP A 128 4.07 -5.65 8.64
CA ASP A 128 4.37 -5.59 10.08
C ASP A 128 3.52 -6.58 10.89
N ALA A 129 2.88 -7.54 10.22
CA ALA A 129 2.03 -8.56 10.82
C ALA A 129 2.58 -9.99 10.67
N GLU A 130 2.02 -10.91 11.44
CA GLU A 130 2.14 -12.35 11.27
C GLU A 130 1.12 -12.87 10.23
N ASP A 131 1.35 -14.09 9.72
CA ASP A 131 0.49 -14.72 8.71
C ASP A 131 -0.95 -14.94 9.20
N SER A 132 -1.19 -14.97 10.51
CA SER A 132 -2.54 -15.04 11.08
C SER A 132 -3.40 -13.84 10.66
N VAL A 133 -2.82 -12.65 10.50
CA VAL A 133 -3.56 -11.45 10.07
C VAL A 133 -3.96 -11.57 8.60
N ALA A 134 -3.09 -12.10 7.74
CA ALA A 134 -3.41 -12.35 6.34
C ALA A 134 -4.61 -13.31 6.20
N LYS A 135 -4.61 -14.38 6.99
CA LYS A 135 -5.72 -15.35 7.04
C LYS A 135 -7.01 -14.72 7.57
N GLU A 136 -6.91 -13.90 8.61
CA GLU A 136 -8.06 -13.20 9.18
C GLU A 136 -8.71 -12.24 8.17
N ILE A 137 -7.89 -11.47 7.42
CA ILE A 137 -8.36 -10.58 6.37
C ILE A 137 -9.15 -11.34 5.31
N ILE A 138 -8.57 -12.41 4.75
CA ILE A 138 -9.21 -13.20 3.69
C ILE A 138 -10.49 -13.88 4.20
N ALA A 139 -10.49 -14.40 5.43
CA ALA A 139 -11.68 -14.95 6.07
C ALA A 139 -12.78 -13.89 6.23
N THR A 140 -12.45 -12.68 6.69
CA THR A 140 -13.40 -11.57 6.82
C THR A 140 -13.96 -11.15 5.46
N ILE A 141 -13.15 -11.11 4.39
CA ILE A 141 -13.66 -10.86 3.02
C ILE A 141 -14.64 -11.96 2.58
N GLY A 142 -14.32 -13.22 2.83
CA GLY A 142 -15.21 -14.35 2.53
C GLY A 142 -16.55 -14.25 3.28
N ASN A 143 -16.50 -13.96 4.58
CA ASN A 143 -17.69 -13.76 5.41
C ASN A 143 -18.55 -12.60 4.90
N TRP A 144 -17.92 -11.50 4.49
CA TRP A 144 -18.60 -10.35 3.89
C TRP A 144 -19.32 -10.74 2.59
N GLN A 145 -18.64 -11.42 1.66
CA GLN A 145 -19.23 -11.87 0.40
C GLN A 145 -20.39 -12.85 0.62
N ASP A 146 -20.25 -13.77 1.57
CA ASP A 146 -21.30 -14.73 1.91
C ASP A 146 -22.51 -14.06 2.57
N ALA A 147 -22.29 -13.07 3.42
CA ALA A 147 -23.36 -12.26 3.99
C ALA A 147 -24.14 -11.52 2.88
N LEU A 148 -23.45 -10.94 1.89
CA LEU A 148 -24.10 -10.33 0.72
C LEU A 148 -24.94 -11.33 -0.07
N LYS A 149 -24.41 -12.53 -0.35
CA LYS A 149 -25.16 -13.59 -1.05
C LYS A 149 -26.41 -14.03 -0.29
N LYS A 150 -26.30 -14.12 1.04
CA LYS A 150 -27.41 -14.49 1.95
C LYS A 150 -28.36 -13.33 2.26
N LYS A 151 -28.09 -12.12 1.75
CA LYS A 151 -28.83 -10.88 2.04
C LYS A 151 -28.86 -10.54 3.55
N ASP A 152 -27.82 -10.93 4.28
CA ASP A 152 -27.63 -10.60 5.69
C ASP A 152 -26.92 -9.23 5.80
N ALA A 153 -27.72 -8.16 5.80
CA ALA A 153 -27.20 -6.80 5.80
C ALA A 153 -26.41 -6.46 7.08
N ALA A 154 -26.83 -6.97 8.24
CA ALA A 154 -26.17 -6.70 9.52
C ALA A 154 -24.76 -7.30 9.54
N LYS A 155 -24.64 -8.57 9.12
CA LYS A 155 -23.33 -9.22 9.04
C LYS A 155 -22.46 -8.62 7.95
N ALA A 156 -23.03 -8.27 6.79
CA ALA A 156 -22.29 -7.63 5.71
C ALA A 156 -21.69 -6.29 6.16
N THR A 157 -22.45 -5.47 6.89
CA THR A 157 -21.94 -4.21 7.46
C THR A 157 -20.84 -4.46 8.48
N ALA A 158 -21.03 -5.39 9.42
CA ALA A 158 -20.05 -5.70 10.45
C ALA A 158 -18.68 -6.15 9.88
N GLU A 159 -18.68 -7.06 8.89
CA GLU A 159 -17.45 -7.51 8.24
C GLU A 159 -16.82 -6.41 7.37
N ALA A 160 -17.63 -5.57 6.71
CA ALA A 160 -17.13 -4.42 5.96
C ALA A 160 -16.46 -3.39 6.88
N ASP A 161 -17.02 -3.11 8.04
CA ASP A 161 -16.45 -2.15 8.99
C ASP A 161 -15.17 -2.69 9.63
N LYS A 162 -15.11 -4.01 9.87
CA LYS A 162 -13.86 -4.68 10.27
C LYS A 162 -12.77 -4.50 9.21
N LEU A 163 -13.09 -4.63 7.92
CA LEU A 163 -12.12 -4.36 6.84
C LEU A 163 -11.71 -2.89 6.78
N LYS A 164 -12.65 -1.95 6.91
CA LYS A 164 -12.37 -0.50 6.88
C LYS A 164 -11.52 -0.02 8.06
N SER A 165 -11.53 -0.74 9.19
CA SER A 165 -10.63 -0.46 10.31
C SER A 165 -9.15 -0.60 9.93
N LEU A 166 -8.85 -1.41 8.91
CA LEU A 166 -7.55 -1.49 8.28
C LEU A 166 -7.51 -0.60 7.04
N ASN A 167 -6.87 0.56 7.17
CA ASN A 167 -6.77 1.51 6.08
C ASN A 167 -5.40 2.17 6.03
N ILE A 168 -5.13 2.86 4.92
CA ILE A 168 -4.09 3.88 4.92
C ILE A 168 -4.63 5.02 5.78
N ASN A 169 -3.90 5.38 6.82
CA ASN A 169 -4.21 6.51 7.70
C ASN A 169 -3.00 7.46 7.79
N CYS A 170 -3.12 8.44 8.68
CA CYS A 170 -2.11 9.46 8.92
C CYS A 170 -0.72 8.84 9.14
N LEU A 171 -0.61 7.79 9.96
CA LEU A 171 0.68 7.19 10.32
C LEU A 171 1.30 6.35 9.20
N VAL A 172 0.51 5.90 8.22
CA VAL A 172 1.09 5.23 7.05
C VAL A 172 1.97 6.23 6.28
N CYS A 173 1.50 7.45 6.05
CA CYS A 173 2.26 8.48 5.32
C CYS A 173 3.21 9.25 6.25
N HIS A 174 2.75 9.67 7.42
CA HIS A 174 3.50 10.48 8.39
C HIS A 174 4.36 9.66 9.35
N ASN A 175 4.48 8.35 9.19
CA ASN A 175 5.48 7.56 9.90
C ASN A 175 6.04 6.45 9.00
N ARG A 176 5.26 5.40 8.75
CA ARG A 176 5.75 4.15 8.13
C ARG A 176 6.48 4.38 6.80
N ASN A 177 5.89 5.20 5.94
CA ASN A 177 6.40 5.47 4.60
C ASN A 177 7.01 6.87 4.49
N ALA A 178 7.29 7.54 5.61
CA ALA A 178 7.80 8.91 5.60
C ALA A 178 9.28 9.02 5.17
N ILE A 179 9.98 7.88 5.06
CA ILE A 179 11.40 7.81 4.68
C ILE A 179 11.62 6.68 3.68
N THR A 180 12.16 7.01 2.50
CA THR A 180 12.51 6.03 1.47
C THR A 180 13.99 5.61 1.53
N HIS A 181 14.94 6.57 1.62
CA HIS A 181 16.38 6.29 1.63
C HIS A 181 16.89 5.94 3.03
N LYS A 182 16.48 4.78 3.56
CA LYS A 182 16.68 4.38 4.96
C LYS A 182 18.14 4.31 5.43
N TRP A 183 19.08 4.12 4.51
CA TRP A 183 20.51 4.09 4.83
C TRP A 183 21.16 5.48 4.90
N THR A 184 20.49 6.51 4.35
CA THR A 184 20.90 7.91 4.43
C THR A 184 20.15 8.64 5.53
N ASP A 185 18.83 8.47 5.57
CA ASP A 185 17.91 9.26 6.39
C ASP A 185 17.46 8.53 7.68
N GLY A 186 17.88 7.27 7.83
CA GLY A 186 17.46 6.38 8.92
C GLY A 186 16.09 5.74 8.69
N TYR A 187 15.62 5.01 9.69
CA TYR A 187 14.29 4.38 9.67
C TYR A 187 13.26 5.27 10.39
N PRO A 188 11.98 5.21 9.99
CA PRO A 188 10.91 5.83 10.77
C PRO A 188 10.87 5.28 12.19
N ARG A 189 10.77 6.17 13.19
CA ARG A 189 10.80 5.79 14.60
C ARG A 189 9.40 5.76 15.20
N ALA A 190 9.15 4.80 16.09
CA ALA A 190 7.94 4.75 16.91
C ALA A 190 7.78 6.04 17.73
N GLY A 191 6.56 6.54 17.86
CA GLY A 191 6.27 7.79 18.59
C GLY A 191 6.74 9.08 17.90
N VAL A 192 7.15 9.02 16.63
CA VAL A 192 7.56 10.21 15.86
C VAL A 192 6.61 10.44 14.69
N VAL A 193 6.13 11.65 14.51
CA VAL A 193 5.35 12.04 13.32
C VAL A 193 6.25 12.83 12.37
N TYR A 194 6.28 12.46 11.11
CA TYR A 194 7.12 13.08 10.11
C TYR A 194 6.30 14.02 9.24
N GLY A 195 6.83 15.20 8.95
CA GLY A 195 6.16 16.24 8.20
C GLY A 195 7.14 17.31 7.72
N SER A 196 6.74 18.57 7.79
CA SER A 196 7.57 19.71 7.36
C SER A 196 8.27 20.43 8.52
N LYS A 197 8.14 19.95 9.76
CA LYS A 197 8.68 20.58 10.97
C LYS A 197 9.44 19.56 11.81
N ASP A 198 10.44 20.05 12.54
CA ASP A 198 11.22 19.28 13.51
C ASP A 198 10.99 19.85 14.91
N GLY A 199 10.95 18.99 15.93
CA GLY A 199 10.86 19.40 17.33
C GLY A 199 9.92 18.53 18.17
N GLU A 200 9.44 19.10 19.27
CA GLU A 200 8.44 18.47 20.13
C GLU A 200 7.07 18.47 19.46
N HIS A 201 6.30 17.42 19.70
CA HIS A 201 4.92 17.32 19.26
C HIS A 201 4.01 17.15 20.50
N PRO A 202 2.90 17.88 20.60
CA PRO A 202 2.13 18.01 21.84
C PRO A 202 1.36 16.74 22.24
N SER A 203 1.23 15.77 21.34
CA SER A 203 0.58 14.49 21.64
C SER A 203 1.47 13.60 22.50
N ALA A 204 0.95 13.07 23.60
CA ALA A 204 1.67 12.10 24.43
C ALA A 204 2.00 10.79 23.67
N ALA A 205 1.15 10.39 22.72
CA ALA A 205 1.39 9.20 21.89
C ALA A 205 2.50 9.43 20.86
N PHE A 206 2.67 10.68 20.43
CA PHE A 206 3.68 11.10 19.46
C PHE A 206 4.39 12.35 19.98
N PRO A 207 5.33 12.22 20.93
CA PRO A 207 5.95 13.37 21.61
C PRO A 207 6.94 14.13 20.72
N ALA A 208 7.26 13.64 19.52
CA ALA A 208 8.24 14.24 18.63
C ALA A 208 7.73 14.33 17.20
N MET A 209 8.10 15.40 16.52
CA MET A 209 7.96 15.55 15.07
C MET A 209 9.32 15.73 14.40
N LYS A 210 9.43 15.23 13.17
CA LYS A 210 10.64 15.34 12.35
C LYS A 210 10.33 15.73 10.92
N VAL A 211 11.31 16.33 10.24
CA VAL A 211 11.19 16.58 8.81
C VAL A 211 11.30 15.25 8.05
N SER A 212 10.34 14.97 7.17
CA SER A 212 10.48 13.92 6.16
C SER A 212 11.16 14.50 4.92
N PRO A 213 12.21 13.84 4.39
CA PRO A 213 12.88 14.28 3.17
C PRO A 213 12.01 14.22 1.91
N ILE A 214 10.86 13.52 1.98
CA ILE A 214 10.05 13.18 0.80
C ILE A 214 8.60 13.63 0.89
N MET A 215 8.15 14.21 2.01
CA MET A 215 6.74 14.55 2.21
C MET A 215 6.18 15.51 1.14
N SER A 216 7.01 16.44 0.64
CA SER A 216 6.69 17.35 -0.46
C SER A 216 6.94 16.77 -1.85
N GLU A 217 7.59 15.61 -1.93
CA GLU A 217 8.11 15.04 -3.17
C GLU A 217 7.21 13.92 -3.69
N SER A 218 7.09 13.80 -5.02
CA SER A 218 6.20 12.82 -5.66
C SER A 218 6.58 11.36 -5.36
N ILE A 219 7.82 11.11 -4.93
CA ILE A 219 8.26 9.78 -4.48
C ILE A 219 7.46 9.28 -3.27
N GLN A 220 6.91 10.17 -2.42
CA GLN A 220 6.01 9.77 -1.33
C GLN A 220 4.79 8.99 -1.85
N CYS A 221 4.14 9.52 -2.89
CA CYS A 221 3.01 8.89 -3.58
C CYS A 221 3.48 7.69 -4.41
N GLY A 222 4.66 7.80 -5.04
CA GLY A 222 5.27 6.78 -5.89
C GLY A 222 5.60 5.46 -5.19
N GLN A 223 5.63 5.43 -3.85
CA GLN A 223 5.75 4.19 -3.07
C GLN A 223 4.57 3.24 -3.31
N CYS A 224 3.39 3.77 -3.63
CA CYS A 224 2.18 2.99 -3.93
C CYS A 224 1.71 3.15 -5.37
N HIS A 225 1.85 4.33 -5.97
CA HIS A 225 1.45 4.64 -7.36
C HIS A 225 2.53 4.25 -8.37
N GLY A 226 3.08 3.03 -8.26
CA GLY A 226 4.43 2.62 -8.64
C GLY A 226 4.98 2.90 -10.05
N LEU A 227 6.18 2.37 -10.27
CA LEU A 227 6.95 2.53 -11.52
C LEU A 227 6.69 1.42 -12.55
N GLY A 228 6.03 0.35 -12.15
CA GLY A 228 6.06 -0.89 -12.91
C GLY A 228 5.76 -2.10 -12.02
N PRO A 229 5.98 -3.32 -12.55
CA PRO A 229 5.68 -4.53 -11.80
C PRO A 229 6.53 -4.55 -10.53
N ASN A 230 5.97 -5.05 -9.44
CA ASN A 230 6.67 -5.18 -8.15
C ASN A 230 7.72 -6.29 -8.21
N MET A 231 8.78 -6.09 -9.00
CA MET A 231 9.86 -7.06 -9.25
C MET A 231 10.69 -7.38 -8.01
N GLU A 232 10.50 -6.64 -6.91
CA GLU A 232 11.08 -6.95 -5.61
C GLU A 232 10.32 -8.05 -4.84
N LEU A 233 9.15 -8.48 -5.33
CA LEU A 233 8.35 -9.56 -4.75
C LEU A 233 8.55 -10.86 -5.53
N ASP A 234 8.44 -12.00 -4.85
CA ASP A 234 8.58 -13.33 -5.47
C ASP A 234 7.54 -13.59 -6.58
N ASN A 235 6.36 -12.97 -6.46
CA ASN A 235 5.36 -12.93 -7.53
C ASN A 235 5.03 -11.47 -7.89
N PRO A 236 5.70 -10.89 -8.89
CA PRO A 236 5.50 -9.52 -9.29
C PRO A 236 4.05 -9.28 -9.76
N THR A 237 3.39 -8.31 -9.14
CA THR A 237 2.06 -7.83 -9.54
C THR A 237 2.20 -6.40 -10.08
N GLN A 238 1.46 -6.10 -11.14
CA GLN A 238 1.34 -4.76 -11.70
C GLN A 238 -0.10 -4.27 -11.51
N CYS A 239 -0.28 -3.12 -10.84
CA CYS A 239 -1.59 -2.46 -10.71
C CYS A 239 -1.56 -1.04 -11.29
N CYS A 240 -0.64 -0.19 -10.83
CA CYS A 240 -0.53 1.21 -11.24
C CYS A 240 0.90 1.55 -11.69
N THR A 241 0.99 2.45 -12.67
CA THR A 241 2.23 2.93 -13.30
C THR A 241 2.32 4.46 -13.32
N SER A 242 1.46 5.14 -12.56
CA SER A 242 1.31 6.61 -12.53
C SER A 242 2.63 7.30 -12.24
N TYR A 243 3.41 6.80 -11.28
CA TYR A 243 4.69 7.40 -10.94
C TYR A 243 5.72 7.16 -12.05
N ALA A 244 5.66 6.02 -12.75
CA ALA A 244 6.50 5.78 -13.92
C ALA A 244 6.22 6.75 -15.05
N SER A 245 4.95 6.85 -15.48
CA SER A 245 4.56 7.79 -16.53
C SER A 245 4.77 9.25 -16.10
N TYR A 246 4.61 9.56 -14.82
CA TYR A 246 5.01 10.85 -14.25
C TYR A 246 6.49 11.14 -14.45
N LEU A 247 7.38 10.20 -14.13
CA LEU A 247 8.82 10.40 -14.30
C LEU A 247 9.24 10.46 -15.78
N TRP A 248 8.70 9.56 -16.60
CA TRP A 248 9.24 9.31 -17.94
C TRP A 248 8.53 10.05 -19.06
N ALA A 249 7.27 10.47 -18.86
CA ALA A 249 6.55 11.30 -19.81
C ALA A 249 6.48 12.74 -19.29
N TYR A 250 5.90 12.97 -18.12
CA TYR A 250 5.67 14.34 -17.65
C TYR A 250 6.96 15.08 -17.23
N ARG A 251 7.75 14.50 -16.32
CA ARG A 251 8.99 15.14 -15.83
C ARG A 251 10.05 15.21 -16.92
N ALA A 252 10.20 14.15 -17.71
CA ALA A 252 11.16 14.10 -18.82
C ALA A 252 10.87 15.17 -19.89
N GLU A 253 9.60 15.50 -20.12
CA GLU A 253 9.18 16.54 -21.07
C GLU A 253 9.15 17.96 -20.46
N GLY A 254 9.70 18.14 -19.25
CA GLY A 254 9.84 19.45 -18.61
C GLY A 254 8.69 19.84 -17.68
N GLY A 255 7.76 18.92 -17.39
CA GLY A 255 6.79 19.06 -16.31
C GLY A 255 7.49 19.34 -14.97
N ARG A 256 6.92 20.25 -14.18
CA ARG A 256 7.55 20.73 -12.93
C ARG A 256 6.73 20.48 -11.68
N GLU A 257 5.47 20.14 -11.83
CA GLU A 257 4.57 20.01 -10.69
C GLU A 257 4.74 18.66 -10.00
N SER A 258 4.57 18.63 -8.68
CA SER A 258 4.51 17.38 -7.93
C SER A 258 3.09 16.80 -7.90
N CYS A 259 2.97 15.50 -7.61
CA CYS A 259 1.69 14.86 -7.32
C CYS A 259 0.87 15.67 -6.32
N GLN A 260 1.50 16.13 -5.23
CA GLN A 260 0.86 16.92 -4.18
C GLN A 260 0.38 18.29 -4.67
N GLU A 261 1.14 18.94 -5.56
CA GLU A 261 0.74 20.22 -6.13
C GLU A 261 -0.52 20.10 -6.99
N CYS A 262 -0.62 19.07 -7.84
CA CYS A 262 -1.81 18.84 -8.65
C CYS A 262 -2.99 18.29 -7.81
N HIS A 263 -2.78 17.22 -7.05
CA HIS A 263 -3.85 16.47 -6.38
C HIS A 263 -4.32 17.04 -5.04
N MET A 264 -3.50 17.85 -4.36
CA MET A 264 -3.87 18.42 -3.06
C MET A 264 -4.07 19.94 -3.14
N LYS A 265 -3.13 20.67 -3.77
CA LYS A 265 -3.13 22.14 -3.76
C LYS A 265 -3.99 22.75 -4.86
N LYS A 266 -3.72 22.46 -6.13
CA LYS A 266 -4.45 23.05 -7.27
C LYS A 266 -5.89 22.55 -7.36
N SER A 267 -6.11 21.28 -7.06
CA SER A 267 -7.45 20.69 -6.94
C SER A 267 -8.26 21.27 -5.77
N LYS A 268 -7.58 21.80 -4.75
CA LYS A 268 -8.14 22.22 -3.45
C LYS A 268 -8.80 21.08 -2.67
N LEU A 269 -8.43 19.84 -2.98
CA LEU A 269 -8.96 18.65 -2.31
C LEU A 269 -8.21 18.30 -1.03
N GLY A 270 -7.05 18.91 -0.77
CA GLY A 270 -6.26 18.63 0.43
C GLY A 270 -5.97 17.14 0.56
N HIS A 271 -6.36 16.54 1.69
CA HIS A 271 -6.17 15.11 1.97
C HIS A 271 -7.25 14.19 1.35
N ASN A 272 -8.29 14.72 0.72
CA ASN A 272 -9.29 13.91 0.03
C ASN A 272 -8.67 13.21 -1.20
N MET A 273 -7.78 13.90 -1.92
CA MET A 273 -6.95 13.36 -3.01
C MET A 273 -7.71 12.47 -4.01
N GLN A 274 -8.93 12.89 -4.38
CA GLN A 274 -9.72 12.19 -5.38
C GLN A 274 -9.10 12.31 -6.77
N SER A 275 -9.51 11.41 -7.64
CA SER A 275 -9.21 11.43 -9.08
C SER A 275 -10.53 11.56 -9.84
N TYR A 276 -10.83 10.68 -10.79
CA TYR A 276 -12.00 10.73 -11.68
C TYR A 276 -13.37 10.77 -10.99
N ARG A 277 -13.46 10.47 -9.69
CA ARG A 277 -14.70 10.61 -8.90
C ARG A 277 -15.03 12.06 -8.54
N ASP A 278 -14.03 12.94 -8.55
CA ASP A 278 -14.24 14.37 -8.46
C ASP A 278 -14.45 14.95 -9.86
N PRO A 279 -15.60 15.59 -10.15
CA PRO A 279 -15.88 16.17 -11.46
C PRO A 279 -14.87 17.26 -11.87
N GLY A 280 -14.31 17.99 -10.90
CA GLY A 280 -13.29 19.01 -11.15
C GLY A 280 -12.01 18.39 -11.69
N MET A 281 -11.53 17.32 -11.06
CA MET A 281 -10.38 16.54 -11.49
C MET A 281 -10.61 15.89 -12.86
N ALA A 282 -11.77 15.27 -13.08
CA ALA A 282 -12.09 14.65 -14.36
C ALA A 282 -12.06 15.67 -15.52
N LYS A 283 -12.65 16.87 -15.30
CA LYS A 283 -12.65 17.96 -16.27
C LYS A 283 -11.27 18.56 -16.50
N ALA A 284 -10.43 18.61 -15.47
CA ALA A 284 -9.06 19.10 -15.58
C ALA A 284 -8.12 18.12 -16.30
N ALA A 285 -8.39 16.82 -16.20
CA ALA A 285 -7.51 15.78 -16.73
C ALA A 285 -7.72 15.49 -18.23
N VAL A 286 -8.96 15.53 -18.73
CA VAL A 286 -9.28 15.14 -20.12
C VAL A 286 -10.02 16.25 -20.83
N GLU A 287 -9.46 16.70 -21.95
CA GLU A 287 -10.17 17.50 -22.94
C GLU A 287 -10.71 16.59 -24.04
N PHE A 288 -11.98 16.75 -24.40
CA PHE A 288 -12.66 15.96 -25.42
C PHE A 288 -13.29 16.89 -26.45
N LYS A 289 -12.89 16.75 -27.72
CA LYS A 289 -13.48 17.48 -28.85
C LYS A 289 -14.05 16.48 -29.85
N ALA A 290 -15.29 16.71 -30.26
CA ALA A 290 -15.94 15.91 -31.28
C ALA A 290 -16.46 16.80 -32.41
N GLU A 291 -16.11 16.44 -33.64
CA GLU A 291 -16.61 17.06 -34.86
C GLU A 291 -17.38 15.99 -35.64
N ALA A 292 -18.59 16.32 -36.09
CA ALA A 292 -19.40 15.40 -36.88
C ALA A 292 -19.93 16.10 -38.13
N TYR A 293 -19.81 15.43 -39.27
CA TYR A 293 -20.40 15.91 -40.52
C TYR A 293 -20.98 14.76 -41.34
N GLY A 294 -22.11 15.03 -41.98
CA GLY A 294 -22.74 14.12 -42.92
C GLY A 294 -22.11 14.23 -44.30
N TYR A 295 -21.98 13.11 -44.99
CA TYR A 295 -21.64 13.10 -46.41
C TYR A 295 -22.29 11.92 -47.12
N HIS A 296 -22.42 12.01 -48.43
CA HIS A 296 -22.92 10.91 -49.24
C HIS A 296 -21.73 10.13 -49.81
N TRP A 297 -21.56 8.88 -49.37
CA TRP A 297 -20.59 7.97 -49.97
C TRP A 297 -21.20 7.34 -51.21
N ARG A 298 -20.44 7.31 -52.30
CA ARG A 298 -20.88 6.73 -53.56
C ARG A 298 -20.03 5.51 -53.89
N ASP A 299 -20.70 4.38 -54.07
CA ASP A 299 -20.10 3.14 -54.57
C ASP A 299 -20.82 2.77 -55.88
N GLY A 300 -20.22 3.16 -57.00
CA GLY A 300 -20.86 3.09 -58.32
C GLY A 300 -22.17 3.87 -58.39
N ALA A 301 -23.28 3.19 -58.68
CA ALA A 301 -24.62 3.80 -58.74
C ALA A 301 -25.29 3.95 -57.36
N LEU A 302 -24.80 3.24 -56.34
CA LEU A 302 -25.36 3.29 -55.00
C LEU A 302 -24.86 4.55 -54.26
N VAL A 303 -25.81 5.36 -53.77
CA VAL A 303 -25.52 6.50 -52.89
C VAL A 303 -25.98 6.15 -51.49
N THR A 304 -25.04 6.18 -50.54
CA THR A 304 -25.32 5.87 -49.14
C THR A 304 -24.98 7.08 -48.26
N PRO A 305 -25.94 7.63 -47.50
CA PRO A 305 -25.63 8.66 -46.52
C PRO A 305 -24.75 8.05 -45.41
N LYS A 306 -23.66 8.75 -45.07
CA LYS A 306 -22.76 8.41 -43.97
C LYS A 306 -22.54 9.63 -43.09
N ALA A 307 -22.12 9.39 -41.86
CA ALA A 307 -21.58 10.41 -40.96
C ALA A 307 -20.12 10.11 -40.70
N VAL A 308 -19.27 11.13 -40.74
CA VAL A 308 -17.93 11.07 -40.16
C VAL A 308 -18.01 11.70 -38.78
N VAL A 309 -17.49 10.99 -37.79
CA VAL A 309 -17.30 11.50 -36.43
C VAL A 309 -15.81 11.47 -36.14
N LYS A 310 -15.20 12.64 -35.99
CA LYS A 310 -13.81 12.80 -35.55
C LYS A 310 -13.81 13.12 -34.06
N VAL A 311 -13.05 12.36 -33.30
CA VAL A 311 -12.89 12.54 -31.86
C VAL A 311 -11.42 12.82 -31.57
N GLU A 312 -11.15 13.89 -30.84
CA GLU A 312 -9.84 14.24 -30.31
C GLU A 312 -9.91 14.25 -28.78
N MET A 313 -8.98 13.55 -28.14
CA MET A 313 -8.85 13.47 -26.69
C MET A 313 -7.44 13.88 -26.28
N THR A 314 -7.34 14.87 -25.40
CA THR A 314 -6.06 15.35 -24.87
C THR A 314 -5.97 15.03 -23.38
N ASN A 315 -4.89 14.37 -22.98
CA ASN A 315 -4.56 14.13 -21.59
C ASN A 315 -3.74 15.31 -21.06
N HIS A 316 -4.30 16.03 -20.08
CA HIS A 316 -3.64 17.13 -19.37
C HIS A 316 -3.05 16.69 -18.02
N ALA A 317 -3.25 15.43 -17.62
CA ALA A 317 -2.65 14.90 -16.40
C ALA A 317 -1.14 14.69 -16.56
N GLY A 318 -0.39 14.87 -15.47
CA GLY A 318 1.05 14.63 -15.44
C GLY A 318 1.45 13.14 -15.43
N HIS A 319 0.59 12.24 -15.90
CA HIS A 319 0.79 10.80 -15.96
C HIS A 319 -0.20 10.18 -16.95
N SER A 320 -0.03 8.91 -17.30
CA SER A 320 -0.99 8.19 -18.14
C SER A 320 -2.34 8.04 -17.44
N ILE A 321 -3.42 8.09 -18.21
CA ILE A 321 -4.78 7.81 -17.74
C ILE A 321 -5.51 6.88 -18.74
N PRO A 322 -6.39 5.98 -18.27
CA PRO A 322 -6.57 5.62 -16.86
C PRO A 322 -5.35 4.87 -16.32
N ASP A 323 -5.00 5.09 -15.06
CA ASP A 323 -3.97 4.33 -14.36
C ASP A 323 -4.34 4.16 -12.89
N GLY A 324 -4.10 2.95 -12.37
CA GLY A 324 -4.45 2.55 -10.99
C GLY A 324 -5.94 2.65 -10.68
#